data_AF-A0AAW9N4A7-F1
#
_entry.id   AF-A0AAW9N4A7-F1
#
_cell.length_a   1.000
_cell.length_b   1.000
_cell.length_c   1.000
_cell.angle_alpha   90.00
_cell.angle_beta   90.00
_cell.angle_gamma   90.00
#
_symmetry.space_group_name_H-M   'P 1'
#
loop_
_entity.id
_entity.type
_entity.pdbx_description
1 polymer ?
#
loop_
_entity_poly.entity_id
_entity_poly.type
_entity_poly.pdbx_seq_one_letter_code
_entity_poly.pdbx_strand_id
1 'polypeptide(L)'
;MEKAINEILGTGIIISPIVIILVEVMKKPNLIPSKWLAPSACFVGILFAVVLSLTYPDLGSWQQLAMSGIVAGAIASGIYTQTNLKK
;
A
#
# COMPACT_ATOMS: atom_id res chain seq x y z
N MET A 1 -5.53 -2.25 23.68
CA MET A 1 -5.76 -2.99 22.41
C MET A 1 -6.68 -2.20 21.48
N GLU A 2 -7.84 -1.71 21.96
CA GLU A 2 -8.77 -0.90 21.15
C GLU A 2 -8.18 0.42 20.61
N LYS A 3 -7.40 1.16 21.39
CA LYS A 3 -6.76 2.41 20.91
C LYS A 3 -5.81 2.18 19.73
N ALA A 4 -4.93 1.18 19.83
CA ALA A 4 -4.01 0.82 18.75
C ALA A 4 -4.76 0.34 17.50
N ILE A 5 -5.86 -0.40 17.65
CA ILE A 5 -6.70 -0.84 16.53
C ILE A 5 -7.38 0.35 15.86
N ASN A 6 -7.92 1.30 16.63
CA ASN A 6 -8.53 2.52 16.09
C ASN A 6 -7.53 3.45 15.40
N GLU A 7 -6.31 3.56 15.94
CA GLU A 7 -5.22 4.29 15.27
C GLU A 7 -4.82 3.59 13.97
N ILE A 8 -4.60 2.27 13.98
CA ILE A 8 -4.27 1.52 12.76
C ILE A 8 -5.37 1.64 11.69
N LEU A 9 -6.65 1.55 12.09
CA LEU A 9 -7.78 1.71 11.17
C LEU A 9 -7.89 3.14 10.67
N GLY A 10 -7.79 4.15 11.54
CA GLY A 10 -7.85 5.56 11.17
C GLY A 10 -6.72 5.96 10.23
N THR A 11 -5.49 5.56 10.53
CA THR A 11 -4.33 5.81 9.68
C THR A 11 -4.39 5.00 8.38
N GLY A 12 -4.81 3.74 8.45
CA GLY A 12 -5.00 2.87 7.29
C GLY A 12 -6.02 3.41 6.29
N ILE A 13 -7.09 4.04 6.77
CA ILE A 13 -8.11 4.70 5.93
C ILE A 13 -7.52 5.90 5.17
N ILE A 14 -6.58 6.64 5.77
CA ILE A 14 -5.95 7.80 5.12
C ILE A 14 -4.86 7.35 4.12
N ILE A 15 -4.07 6.35 4.48
CA ILE A 15 -2.96 5.86 3.65
C ILE A 15 -3.46 5.10 2.42
N SER A 16 -4.51 4.28 2.58
CA SER A 16 -5.03 3.41 1.53
C SER A 16 -5.38 4.13 0.22
N PRO A 17 -6.19 5.21 0.20
CA PRO A 17 -6.55 5.90 -1.05
C PRO A 17 -5.31 6.49 -1.75
N ILE A 18 -4.31 6.98 -1.00
CA ILE A 18 -3.10 7.53 -1.61
C ILE A 18 -2.26 6.43 -2.26
N VAL A 19 -2.07 5.30 -1.56
CA VAL A 19 -1.35 4.14 -2.10
C VAL A 19 -2.09 3.57 -3.31
N ILE A 20 -3.43 3.52 -3.28
CA ILE A 20 -4.24 3.09 -4.42
C ILE A 20 -4.03 4.01 -5.63
N ILE A 21 -4.07 5.34 -5.45
CA ILE A 21 -3.83 6.31 -6.53
C ILE A 21 -2.42 6.12 -7.11
N LEU A 22 -1.40 5.99 -6.26
CA LEU A 22 -0.01 5.75 -6.69
C LEU A 22 0.10 4.50 -7.56
N VAL A 23 -0.49 3.39 -7.11
CA VAL A 23 -0.47 2.12 -7.85
C VAL A 23 -1.27 2.19 -9.14
N GLU A 24 -2.38 2.94 -9.16
CA GLU A 24 -3.18 3.13 -10.36
C GLU A 24 -2.46 4.02 -11.39
N VAL A 25 -1.67 4.99 -10.94
CA VAL A 25 -0.76 5.74 -11.82
C VAL A 25 0.33 4.83 -12.39
N MET A 26 0.86 3.88 -11.61
CA MET A 26 1.84 2.89 -12.09
C MET A 26 1.27 1.94 -13.16
N LYS A 27 -0.05 1.78 -13.21
CA LYS A 27 -0.77 0.96 -14.20
C LYS A 27 -1.08 1.69 -15.52
N LYS A 28 -1.31 3.01 -15.48
CA LYS A 28 -1.84 3.78 -16.62
C LYS A 28 -0.90 3.91 -17.83
N PRO A 29 0.41 4.04 -17.64
CA PRO A 29 1.36 3.64 -18.66
C PRO A 29 1.75 2.18 -18.39
N ASN A 30 2.04 1.37 -19.41
CA ASN A 30 2.71 0.07 -19.23
C ASN A 30 4.17 0.24 -18.70
N LEU A 31 4.40 1.15 -17.73
CA LEU A 31 5.68 1.44 -17.08
C LEU A 31 6.24 0.20 -16.41
N ILE A 32 5.37 -0.66 -15.87
CA ILE A 32 5.75 -1.82 -15.09
C ILE A 32 5.12 -3.09 -15.70
N PRO A 33 5.93 -4.10 -16.05
CA PRO A 33 5.41 -5.38 -16.52
C PRO A 33 4.46 -5.99 -15.49
N SER A 34 3.36 -6.61 -15.93
CA SER A 34 2.32 -7.16 -15.05
C SER A 34 2.86 -8.06 -13.92
N LYS A 35 3.93 -8.82 -14.20
CA LYS A 35 4.61 -9.71 -13.23
C LYS A 35 5.25 -8.97 -12.05
N TRP A 36 5.65 -7.72 -12.25
CA TRP A 36 6.31 -6.88 -11.24
C TRP A 36 5.35 -5.91 -10.56
N LEU A 37 4.11 -5.82 -11.04
CA LEU A 37 3.14 -4.84 -10.57
C LEU A 37 2.83 -5.01 -9.08
N ALA A 38 2.63 -6.24 -8.59
CA ALA A 38 2.38 -6.51 -7.18
C ALA A 38 3.62 -6.26 -6.28
N PRO A 39 4.82 -6.79 -6.58
CA PRO A 39 6.02 -6.44 -5.84
C PRO A 39 6.30 -4.93 -5.80
N SER A 40 6.18 -4.25 -6.94
CA SER A 40 6.41 -2.81 -7.03
C SER A 40 5.36 -2.00 -6.26
N ALA A 41 4.09 -2.40 -6.30
CA ALA A 41 3.03 -1.76 -5.54
C ALA A 41 3.23 -1.92 -4.03
N CYS A 42 3.62 -3.11 -3.56
CA CYS A 42 3.99 -3.33 -2.17
C CYS A 42 5.20 -2.47 -1.76
N PHE A 43 6.22 -2.37 -2.61
CA PHE A 43 7.39 -1.54 -2.35
C PHE A 43 7.04 -0.05 -2.23
N VAL A 44 6.18 0.46 -3.13
CA VAL A 44 5.68 1.85 -3.06
C VAL A 44 4.85 2.06 -1.80
N GLY A 45 4.01 1.09 -1.43
CA GLY A 45 3.27 1.11 -0.17
C GLY A 45 4.17 1.21 1.06
N ILE A 46 5.25 0.41 1.12
CA ILE A 46 6.25 0.48 2.21
C ILE A 46 6.94 1.84 2.23
N LEU A 47 7.48 2.29 1.09
CA LEU A 47 8.17 3.58 0.99
C LEU A 47 7.29 4.72 1.49
N PHE A 48 6.05 4.75 1.03
CA PHE A 48 5.10 5.77 1.43
C PHE A 48 4.79 5.73 2.93
N ALA A 49 4.58 4.53 3.47
CA ALA A 49 4.32 4.34 4.90
C ALA A 49 5.52 4.70 5.79
N VAL A 50 6.74 4.41 5.36
CA VAL A 50 7.97 4.79 6.05
C VAL A 50 8.14 6.30 6.04
N VAL A 51 7.92 6.96 4.89
CA VAL A 51 7.93 8.43 4.80
C VAL A 51 6.89 9.03 5.75
N LEU A 52 5.68 8.47 5.80
CA LEU A 52 4.63 8.90 6.73
C LEU A 52 5.04 8.75 8.19
N SER A 53 5.68 7.63 8.55
CA SER A 53 6.19 7.39 9.91
C SER A 53 7.23 8.43 10.33
N LEU A 54 8.03 8.94 9.39
CA LEU A 54 9.03 9.99 9.65
C LEU A 54 8.39 11.38 9.76
N THR A 55 7.38 11.69 8.93
CA THR A 55 6.69 12.98 8.96
C THR A 55 5.68 13.11 10.09
N TYR A 56 5.09 11.99 10.52
CA TYR A 56 4.03 11.91 11.52
C TYR A 56 4.29 10.72 12.46
N PRO A 57 5.20 10.87 13.44
CA PRO A 57 5.58 9.79 14.35
C PRO A 57 4.42 9.32 15.25
N ASP A 58 3.38 10.14 15.40
CA ASP A 58 2.19 9.82 16.21
C ASP A 58 1.23 8.82 15.53
N LEU A 59 1.44 8.49 14.25
CA LEU A 59 0.53 7.63 13.48
C LEU A 59 0.70 6.13 13.74
N GLY A 60 1.78 5.73 14.41
CA GLY A 60 2.09 4.33 14.74
C GLY A 60 3.56 3.98 14.55
N SER A 61 3.94 2.77 14.98
CA SER A 61 5.30 2.29 14.77
C SER A 61 5.59 2.08 13.29
N TRP A 62 6.85 2.30 12.89
CA TRP A 62 7.26 2.16 11.48
C TRP A 62 6.97 0.76 10.93
N GLN A 63 7.01 -0.29 11.77
CA GLN A 63 6.66 -1.66 11.37
C GLN A 63 5.17 -1.81 11.06
N GLN A 64 4.29 -1.23 11.89
CA GLN A 64 2.84 -1.27 11.65
C GLN A 64 2.46 -0.50 10.39
N LEU A 65 3.07 0.66 10.19
CA LEU A 65 2.87 1.48 8.99
C LEU A 65 3.40 0.76 7.75
N ALA A 66 4.61 0.20 7.80
CA ALA A 66 5.14 -0.59 6.69
C ALA A 66 4.21 -1.75 6.34
N MET A 67 3.63 -2.41 7.35
CA MET A 67 2.71 -3.52 7.12
C MET A 67 1.38 -3.08 6.49
N SER A 68 0.81 -1.96 6.93
CA SER A 68 -0.39 -1.40 6.30
C SER A 68 -0.11 -0.95 4.87
N GLY A 69 1.08 -0.41 4.60
CA GLY A 69 1.56 -0.08 3.26
C GLY A 69 1.65 -1.29 2.32
N ILE A 70 2.20 -2.42 2.80
CA ILE A 70 2.24 -3.67 2.02
C ILE A 70 0.83 -4.13 1.68
N VAL A 71 -0.07 -4.19 2.66
CA VAL A 71 -1.45 -4.67 2.45
C VAL A 71 -2.20 -3.74 1.49
N ALA A 72 -2.07 -2.42 1.63
CA ALA A 72 -2.67 -1.46 0.72
C ALA A 72 -2.13 -1.58 -0.71
N GLY A 73 -0.81 -1.71 -0.87
CA GLY A 73 -0.16 -1.88 -2.18
C GLY A 73 -0.56 -3.19 -2.85
N ALA A 74 -0.61 -4.28 -2.08
CA ALA A 74 -1.12 -5.58 -2.49
C ALA A 74 -2.55 -5.48 -3.03
N ILE A 75 -3.48 -4.91 -2.26
CA ILE A 75 -4.88 -4.73 -2.67
C ILE A 75 -4.97 -3.87 -3.95
N ALA A 76 -4.26 -2.74 -3.99
CA ALA A 76 -4.26 -1.81 -5.12
C ALA A 76 -3.70 -2.42 -6.41
N SER A 77 -2.69 -3.32 -6.30
CA SER A 77 -2.10 -3.99 -7.46
C SER A 77 -3.08 -4.93 -8.16
N GLY A 78 -4.18 -5.31 -7.49
CA GLY A 78 -5.13 -6.27 -8.02
C GLY A 78 -4.54 -7.67 -8.11
N ILE A 79 -3.75 -8.11 -7.11
CA ILE A 79 -3.26 -9.51 -7.05
C ILE A 79 -4.41 -10.52 -7.18
N TYR A 80 -5.60 -10.18 -6.67
CA TYR A 80 -6.81 -10.99 -6.83
C TYR A 80 -7.33 -11.04 -8.28
N THR A 81 -6.99 -10.05 -9.10
CA THR A 81 -7.36 -9.95 -10.52
C THR A 81 -6.31 -10.62 -11.42
N GLN A 82 -5.04 -10.64 -11.02
CA GLN A 82 -3.96 -11.26 -11.81
C GLN A 82 -4.00 -12.79 -11.87
N THR A 83 -4.69 -13.46 -10.94
CA THR A 83 -4.90 -14.92 -10.98
C THR A 83 -5.85 -15.38 -12.09
N ASN A 84 -6.49 -14.45 -12.82
CA ASN A 84 -7.37 -14.76 -13.95
C ASN A 84 -6.74 -14.51 -15.34
N LEU A 85 -5.40 -14.38 -15.41
CA LEU A 85 -4.68 -14.35 -16.69
C LEU A 85 -4.56 -15.77 -17.28
N LYS A 86 -5.69 -16.37 -17.64
CA LYS A 86 -5.76 -17.32 -18.75
C LYS A 86 -6.07 -16.52 -20.02
N LYS A 87 -5.06 -16.31 -20.85
CA LYS A 87 -5.17 -16.26 -22.31
C LYS A 87 -3.82 -16.52 -22.92
#